data_AF-A0A0C3MI91-F1
#
_entry.id   AF-A0A0C3MI91-F1
#
_cell.length_a   1.000
_cell.length_b   1.000
_cell.length_c   1.000
_cell.angle_alpha   90.00
_cell.angle_beta   90.00
_cell.angle_gamma   90.00
#
_symmetry.space_group_name_H-M   'P 1'
#
loop_
_entity.id
_entity.type
_entity.pdbx_description
1 polymer ?
#
loop_
_entity_poly.entity_id
_entity_poly.type
_entity_poly.pdbx_seq_one_letter_code
_entity_poly.pdbx_strand_id
1 'polypeptide(L)'
;MSSNSKEQYRMFLNTIQQAGHATFDVKLAESMLPGNKPAWAAVVTVTGVSPALSRYIYIGTAFQALAPSKGEARDAACLQMLNLFASYGILPGQKR
;
A
#
# COMPACT_ATOMS: atom_id res chain seq x y z
N MET A 1 15.37 15.09 -13.78
CA MET A 1 14.30 15.37 -12.79
C MET A 1 13.09 14.56 -13.27
N SER A 2 12.52 13.59 -12.55
CA SER A 2 12.13 13.62 -11.14
C SER A 2 11.97 12.20 -10.58
N SER A 3 12.84 11.81 -9.66
CA SER A 3 12.72 10.55 -8.88
C SER A 3 11.82 10.73 -7.64
N ASN A 4 10.91 11.71 -7.63
CA ASN A 4 10.23 12.15 -6.42
C ASN A 4 8.93 11.42 -6.08
N SER A 5 8.32 10.65 -7.00
CA SER A 5 7.00 10.05 -6.76
C SER A 5 7.05 8.68 -6.06
N LYS A 6 8.14 7.93 -6.22
CA LYS A 6 8.24 6.53 -5.79
C LYS A 6 8.40 6.37 -4.27
N GLU A 7 9.13 7.29 -3.62
CA GLU A 7 9.30 7.28 -2.16
C GLU A 7 8.06 7.81 -1.40
N GLN A 8 7.18 8.55 -2.09
CA GLN A 8 6.02 9.21 -1.48
C GLN A 8 4.96 8.21 -1.00
N TYR A 9 4.65 7.17 -1.76
CA TYR A 9 3.57 6.25 -1.39
C TYR A 9 3.86 5.48 -0.09
N ARG A 10 5.12 5.11 0.13
CA ARG A 10 5.56 4.44 1.35
C ARG A 10 5.50 5.39 2.55
N MET A 11 5.98 6.61 2.35
CA MET A 11 5.89 7.65 3.36
C MET A 11 4.42 7.91 3.77
N PHE A 12 3.50 7.94 2.81
CA PHE A 12 2.08 8.15 3.07
C PHE A 12 1.42 7.02 3.87
N LEU A 13 1.71 5.75 3.55
CA LEU A 13 1.25 4.63 4.37
C LEU A 13 1.84 4.70 5.79
N ASN A 14 3.12 5.08 5.91
CA ASN A 14 3.74 5.31 7.22
C ASN A 14 3.05 6.45 7.98
N THR A 15 2.64 7.53 7.33
CA THR A 15 1.88 8.63 7.95
C THR A 15 0.53 8.15 8.47
N ILE A 16 -0.20 7.34 7.69
CA ILE A 16 -1.47 6.74 8.11
C ILE A 16 -1.26 5.85 9.35
N GLN A 17 -0.16 5.10 9.37
CA GLN A 17 0.20 4.24 10.51
C GLN A 17 0.60 5.04 11.75
N GLN A 18 1.40 6.08 11.59
CA GLN A 18 1.79 6.97 12.69
C GLN A 18 0.61 7.78 13.26
N ALA A 19 -0.38 8.11 12.42
CA ALA A 19 -1.62 8.73 12.85
C ALA A 19 -2.57 7.75 13.59
N GLY A 20 -2.21 6.46 13.67
CA GLY A 20 -2.97 5.44 14.36
C GLY A 20 -4.22 4.97 13.61
N HIS A 21 -4.34 5.27 12.31
CA HIS A 21 -5.52 4.89 11.53
C HIS A 21 -5.52 3.41 11.14
N ALA A 22 -4.37 2.87 10.73
CA ALA A 22 -4.21 1.46 10.36
C ALA A 22 -2.74 1.02 10.40
N THR A 23 -2.50 -0.28 10.52
CA THR A 23 -1.18 -0.89 10.37
C THR A 23 -1.15 -1.77 9.12
N PHE A 24 0.02 -1.81 8.48
CA PHE A 24 0.19 -2.52 7.21
C PHE A 24 1.35 -3.51 7.29
N ASP A 25 1.18 -4.67 6.67
CA ASP A 25 2.25 -5.61 6.35
C ASP A 25 2.51 -5.59 4.85
N VAL A 26 3.78 -5.62 4.44
CA VAL A 26 4.17 -5.56 3.03
C VAL A 26 5.08 -6.74 2.72
N LYS A 27 4.59 -7.67 1.90
CA LYS A 27 5.34 -8.83 1.44
C LYS A 27 5.75 -8.67 -0.02
N LEU A 28 6.95 -9.13 -0.33
CA LEU A 28 7.51 -9.16 -1.68
C LEU A 28 7.91 -10.59 -2.01
N ALA A 29 7.54 -11.05 -3.20
CA ALA A 29 7.94 -12.34 -3.72
C ALA A 29 8.33 -12.21 -5.19
N GLU A 30 9.26 -13.06 -5.63
CA GLU A 30 9.52 -13.23 -7.05
C GLU A 30 8.30 -13.84 -7.73
N SER A 31 8.03 -13.41 -8.95
CA SER A 31 6.90 -13.85 -9.74
C SER A 31 7.26 -13.85 -11.22
N MET A 32 6.35 -14.35 -12.05
CA MET A 32 6.49 -14.34 -13.49
C MET A 32 5.27 -13.68 -14.12
N LEU A 33 5.49 -12.74 -15.03
CA LEU A 33 4.45 -12.20 -15.89
C LEU A 33 4.11 -13.23 -16.99
N PRO A 34 2.92 -13.12 -17.61
CA PRO A 34 2.58 -13.90 -18.79
C PRO A 34 3.70 -13.83 -19.85
N GLY A 35 4.15 -14.99 -20.33
CA GLY A 35 5.30 -15.11 -21.23
C GLY A 35 6.66 -15.26 -20.55
N ASN A 36 6.70 -15.78 -19.31
CA ASN A 36 7.92 -16.12 -18.56
C ASN A 36 8.88 -14.94 -18.35
N LYS A 37 8.34 -13.72 -18.25
CA LYS A 37 9.15 -12.54 -17.94
C LYS A 37 9.32 -12.43 -16.42
N PRO A 38 10.56 -12.31 -15.91
CA PRO A 38 10.78 -12.16 -14.47
C PRO A 38 10.11 -10.90 -13.96
N ALA A 39 9.46 -11.02 -12.81
CA ALA A 39 8.71 -9.95 -12.17
C ALA A 39 8.74 -10.08 -10.65
N TRP A 40 8.21 -9.07 -10.00
CA TRP A 40 8.02 -9.02 -8.56
C TRP A 40 6.54 -8.85 -8.25
N ALA A 41 6.05 -9.67 -7.33
CA ALA A 41 4.75 -9.50 -6.70
C ALA A 41 4.95 -8.78 -5.37
N ALA A 42 4.21 -7.69 -5.17
CA ALA A 42 4.09 -7.05 -3.87
C ALA A 42 2.65 -7.18 -3.37
N VAL A 43 2.51 -7.52 -2.10
CA VAL A 43 1.22 -7.62 -1.42
C VAL A 43 1.27 -6.70 -0.20
N VAL A 44 0.34 -5.74 -0.14
CA VAL A 44 0.15 -4.85 1.02
C VAL A 44 -1.13 -5.27 1.72
N THR A 45 -1.03 -5.68 2.97
CA THR A 45 -2.14 -6.21 3.78
C THR A 45 -2.39 -5.31 4.98
N VAL A 46 -3.66 -4.99 5.25
CA VAL A 46 -4.08 -4.32 6.48
C VAL A 46 -4.03 -5.31 7.63
N THR A 47 -3.17 -5.08 8.62
CA THR A 47 -3.02 -5.94 9.80
C THR A 47 -3.71 -5.40 11.04
N GLY A 48 -4.12 -4.14 11.01
CA GLY A 48 -4.77 -3.46 12.12
C GLY A 48 -5.45 -2.19 11.63
N VAL A 49 -6.54 -1.80 12.28
CA VAL A 49 -7.36 -0.63 11.90
C VAL A 49 -7.89 0.01 13.17
N SER A 50 -7.95 1.34 13.20
CA SER A 50 -8.54 2.08 14.32
C SER A 50 -10.04 1.76 14.48
N PRO A 51 -10.60 1.84 15.70
CA PRO A 51 -12.02 1.56 15.94
C PRO A 51 -12.98 2.41 15.09
N ALA A 52 -12.58 3.64 14.73
CA ALA A 52 -13.40 4.51 13.89
C ALA A 52 -13.57 3.95 12.47
N LEU A 53 -12.58 3.20 11.98
CA LEU A 53 -12.46 2.71 10.61
C LEU A 53 -12.75 1.21 10.46
N SER A 54 -12.82 0.47 11.57
CA SER A 54 -13.10 -0.98 11.56
C SER A 54 -14.46 -1.34 10.93
N ARG A 55 -15.40 -0.40 10.87
CA ARG A 55 -16.68 -0.55 10.18
C ARG A 55 -16.61 -0.44 8.66
N TYR A 56 -15.48 0.03 8.11
CA TYR A 56 -15.30 0.32 6.69
C TYR A 56 -14.16 -0.50 6.07
N ILE A 57 -13.07 -0.71 6.82
CA ILE A 57 -11.88 -1.42 6.37
C ILE A 57 -11.67 -2.64 7.26
N TYR A 58 -11.72 -3.82 6.66
CA TYR A 58 -11.48 -5.08 7.37
C TYR A 58 -9.99 -5.36 7.50
N ILE A 59 -9.59 -5.87 8.67
CA ILE A 59 -8.27 -6.48 8.85
C ILE A 59 -8.18 -7.70 7.92
N GLY A 60 -7.07 -7.84 7.21
CA GLY A 60 -6.88 -8.84 6.15
C GLY A 60 -7.13 -8.31 4.74
N THR A 61 -7.69 -7.10 4.58
CA THR A 61 -7.79 -6.45 3.27
C THR A 61 -6.41 -6.32 2.65
N ALA A 62 -6.23 -6.84 1.43
CA ALA A 62 -4.93 -6.87 0.77
C ALA A 62 -5.03 -6.43 -0.68
N PHE A 63 -4.01 -5.72 -1.15
CA PHE A 63 -3.82 -5.40 -2.56
C PHE A 63 -2.51 -5.97 -3.06
N GLN A 64 -2.56 -6.57 -4.25
CA GLN A 64 -1.41 -7.12 -4.93
C GLN A 64 -1.12 -6.35 -6.20
N ALA A 65 0.16 -6.13 -6.48
CA ALA A 65 0.63 -5.63 -7.77
C ALA A 65 1.82 -6.43 -8.28
N LEU A 66 1.91 -6.54 -9.60
CA LEU A 66 3.01 -7.17 -10.33
C LEU A 66 3.76 -6.10 -11.12
N ALA A 67 5.08 -6.09 -11.03
CA ALA A 67 5.92 -5.20 -11.84
C ALA A 67 7.29 -5.82 -12.13
N PRO A 68 8.05 -5.29 -13.12
CA PRO A 68 9.39 -5.78 -13.44
C PRO A 68 10.41 -5.62 -12.29
N SER A 69 10.16 -4.72 -11.34
CA SER A 69 11.07 -4.45 -10.22
C SER A 69 10.37 -4.50 -8.86
N LYS A 70 11.12 -4.86 -7.80
CA LYS A 70 10.66 -4.81 -6.39
C LYS A 70 10.01 -3.48 -6.04
N GLY A 71 10.65 -2.39 -6.47
CA GLY A 71 10.22 -1.03 -6.17
C GLY A 71 8.87 -0.73 -6.79
N GLU A 72 8.73 -0.97 -8.10
CA GLU A 72 7.50 -0.68 -8.82
C GLU A 72 6.33 -1.54 -8.37
N ALA A 73 6.57 -2.82 -8.09
CA ALA A 73 5.53 -3.72 -7.58
C ALA A 73 5.01 -3.21 -6.24
N ARG A 74 5.94 -2.86 -5.34
CA ARG A 74 5.60 -2.31 -4.02
C ARG A 74 4.84 -0.99 -4.14
N ASP A 75 5.30 -0.08 -4.96
CA ASP A 75 4.72 1.26 -5.08
C ASP A 75 3.30 1.17 -5.68
N ALA A 76 3.08 0.30 -6.66
CA ALA A 76 1.76 0.03 -7.23
C ALA A 76 0.80 -0.58 -6.19
N ALA A 77 1.27 -1.53 -5.37
CA ALA A 77 0.46 -2.10 -4.30
C ALA A 77 0.14 -1.06 -3.21
N CYS A 78 1.11 -0.22 -2.85
CA CYS A 78 0.91 0.88 -1.90
C CYS A 78 -0.10 1.90 -2.42
N LEU A 79 -0.05 2.26 -3.71
CA LEU A 79 -0.99 3.21 -4.32
C LEU A 79 -2.43 2.69 -4.26
N GLN A 80 -2.66 1.40 -4.54
CA GLN A 80 -4.00 0.81 -4.42
C GLN A 80 -4.51 0.89 -2.98
N MET A 81 -3.65 0.60 -2.00
CA MET A 81 -4.01 0.72 -0.59
C MET A 81 -4.31 2.17 -0.20
N LEU A 82 -3.51 3.14 -0.66
CA LEU A 82 -3.76 4.56 -0.40
C LEU A 82 -5.09 5.02 -1.00
N ASN A 83 -5.44 4.56 -2.21
CA ASN A 83 -6.72 4.87 -2.83
C ASN A 83 -7.91 4.33 -2.02
N LEU A 84 -7.77 3.15 -1.40
CA LEU A 84 -8.79 2.63 -0.47
C LEU A 84 -8.97 3.59 0.72
N PHE A 85 -7.89 4.00 1.37
CA PHE A 85 -7.97 4.90 2.54
C PHE A 85 -8.49 6.30 2.15
N ALA A 86 -8.08 6.80 0.98
CA ALA A 86 -8.59 8.06 0.43
C ALA A 86 -10.09 8.02 0.16
N SER A 87 -10.64 6.88 -0.28
CA SER A 87 -12.09 6.71 -0.49
C SER A 87 -12.91 6.87 0.81
N TYR A 88 -12.27 6.68 1.97
CA TYR A 88 -12.84 6.90 3.30
C TYR A 88 -12.41 8.24 3.92
N GLY A 89 -11.85 9.16 3.12
CA GLY A 89 -11.44 10.49 3.57
C GLY A 89 -10.16 10.53 4.39
N ILE A 90 -9.35 9.47 4.35
CA ILE A 90 -8.06 9.43 5.06
C ILE A 90 -6.97 9.77 4.05
N LEU A 91 -6.44 10.99 4.18
CA LEU A 91 -5.36 11.48 3.35
C LEU A 91 -4.08 11.64 4.18
N PRO A 92 -2.91 11.31 3.61
CA PRO A 92 -1.66 11.54 4.30
C PRO A 92 -1.49 13.03 4.65
N GLY A 93 -1.26 13.32 5.93
CA GLY A 93 -1.05 14.68 6.43
C GLY A 93 -2.29 15.38 7.01
N GLN A 94 -3.49 14.77 6.94
CA GLN A 94 -4.62 15.27 7.72
C GLN A 94 -4.53 14.77 9.17
N LYS A 95 -4.14 15.66 10.08
CA LYS A 95 -4.44 15.51 11.50
C LYS A 95 -5.88 15.99 11.72
N ARG A 96 -6.76 15.14 12.23
CA ARG A 96 -8.04 15.59 12.81
C ARG A 96 -7.78 16.37 14.08
#